data_AF-A0A6N7RQV8-F1
#
_entry.id   AF-A0A6N7RQV8-F1
#
_cell.length_a   1.000
_cell.length_b   1.000
_cell.length_c   1.000
_cell.angle_alpha   90.00
_cell.angle_beta   90.00
_cell.angle_gamma   90.00
#
_symmetry.space_group_name_H-M   'P 1'
#
loop_
_entity.id
_entity.type
_entity.pdbx_description
1 polymer ?
#
loop_
_entity_poly.entity_id
_entity_poly.type
_entity_poly.pdbx_seq_one_letter_code
_entity_poly.pdbx_strand_id
1 'polypeptide(L)'
;MRRSRGCGAGARVRGRLPRGRARVRGPGRPDRRAARLHRGSRRDAHRRDGHALRRRRPCPRRGRDAQNAVPPPFDRGRRRCRPHGRGQPRRGSGRRRRRCGVGGRRGLDREEEPGPTGRARVVPRSVRRTPLFSDSIIWYLFLGGGGAGAVTVLALCDLLFGRWSKRPGRERLAWTQQLSTPFFVRGYLFAGGALVLGTLCLLLDLAHPERFLYVLLYPTASVLTFGSYALSATVACTVALGAIALFGSARTPLALIKVIEVVAVACGTATMVYTGVLLAQIGFIPLWGSPLLPVLFACSSLSVGVACALAGAWPEAAETGRLMRTLSRADAALIACEAVVLIAYLVLAAGVQGQGAAVEALLQGPEAWVFWIGFVGVGLVLPLALDAAFAATGASSLVAVAVPFVLVGGFFLRYCIVNVQFV
;
A
#
# COMPACT_ATOMS: atom_id res chain seq x y z
N MET A 1 -35.32 65.58 37.13
CA MET A 1 -34.49 65.99 35.97
C MET A 1 -33.11 65.31 36.04
N ARG A 2 -32.53 64.99 34.88
CA ARG A 2 -31.16 64.50 34.54
C ARG A 2 -30.02 64.40 35.61
N ARG A 3 -29.27 63.27 35.50
CA ARG A 3 -27.78 63.11 35.49
C ARG A 3 -26.98 63.45 36.78
N SER A 4 -25.77 62.90 37.06
CA SER A 4 -24.99 61.77 36.49
C SER A 4 -23.74 61.43 37.34
N ARG A 5 -23.33 60.14 37.34
CA ARG A 5 -21.94 59.57 37.39
C ARG A 5 -20.88 60.08 38.41
N GLY A 6 -20.25 59.14 39.12
CA GLY A 6 -18.91 59.30 39.74
C GLY A 6 -18.39 57.99 40.38
N CYS A 7 -17.17 57.55 40.05
CA CYS A 7 -16.52 56.33 40.59
C CYS A 7 -15.52 56.67 41.71
N GLY A 8 -15.14 55.71 42.58
CA GLY A 8 -13.92 55.88 43.39
C GLY A 8 -13.64 54.90 44.55
N ALA A 9 -12.92 53.82 44.26
CA ALA A 9 -11.88 53.16 45.09
C ALA A 9 -12.14 52.73 46.56
N GLY A 10 -12.12 51.40 46.74
CA GLY A 10 -12.13 50.65 48.00
C GLY A 10 -11.05 50.95 49.05
N ALA A 11 -11.41 50.63 50.31
CA ALA A 11 -10.65 50.89 51.53
C ALA A 11 -9.69 49.75 51.95
N ARG A 12 -8.77 50.07 52.89
CA ARG A 12 -7.67 49.20 53.34
C ARG A 12 -7.99 48.34 54.58
N VAL A 13 -7.58 47.07 54.53
CA VAL A 13 -6.77 46.30 55.53
C VAL A 13 -6.94 46.57 57.05
N ARG A 14 -7.22 45.52 57.84
CA ARG A 14 -6.69 45.33 59.23
C ARG A 14 -6.89 43.89 59.82
N GLY A 15 -5.93 43.44 60.65
CA GLY A 15 -5.96 42.20 61.49
C GLY A 15 -5.13 41.01 60.95
N ARG A 16 -3.88 40.69 61.36
CA ARG A 16 -3.31 40.20 62.66
C ARG A 16 -3.94 38.88 63.17
N LEU A 17 -3.34 37.68 63.05
CA LEU A 17 -2.25 37.01 63.86
C LEU A 17 -2.82 35.62 64.36
N PRO A 18 -2.06 34.64 64.92
CA PRO A 18 -0.69 34.15 64.66
C PRO A 18 -0.60 32.58 64.53
N ARG A 19 0.61 32.00 64.75
CA ARG A 19 1.05 30.58 64.53
C ARG A 19 0.78 29.61 65.71
N GLY A 20 0.69 28.29 65.44
CA GLY A 20 1.56 27.29 66.16
C GLY A 20 0.99 25.98 66.78
N ARG A 21 1.41 24.83 66.22
CA ARG A 21 1.83 23.53 66.84
C ARG A 21 0.93 22.66 67.79
N ALA A 22 0.56 21.47 67.25
CA ALA A 22 1.00 20.11 67.66
C ALA A 22 0.31 19.21 68.74
N ARG A 23 0.41 17.88 68.47
CA ARG A 23 0.33 16.65 69.33
C ARG A 23 -0.98 15.84 69.54
N VAL A 24 -1.08 14.75 68.78
CA VAL A 24 -1.13 13.31 69.21
C VAL A 24 -2.01 12.86 70.39
N ARG A 25 -2.94 11.91 70.11
CA ARG A 25 -3.31 10.74 70.95
C ARG A 25 -3.98 9.64 70.07
N GLY A 26 -3.67 8.36 70.28
CA GLY A 26 -4.45 7.19 69.82
C GLY A 26 -5.11 6.49 71.03
N PRO A 27 -5.41 5.17 71.03
CA PRO A 27 -5.46 4.16 69.95
C PRO A 27 -6.83 3.40 69.87
N GLY A 28 -7.00 2.42 68.96
CA GLY A 28 -8.20 1.55 68.93
C GLY A 28 -8.15 0.37 67.93
N ARG A 29 -8.58 -0.83 68.39
CA ARG A 29 -8.62 -2.14 67.66
C ARG A 29 -10.00 -2.34 66.97
N PRO A 30 -10.22 -3.30 66.03
CA PRO A 30 -10.43 -4.71 66.42
C PRO A 30 -10.04 -5.81 65.38
N ASP A 31 -10.57 -7.01 65.65
CA ASP A 31 -10.06 -8.37 65.44
C ASP A 31 -9.96 -9.07 64.07
N ARG A 32 -9.02 -10.03 64.09
CA ARG A 32 -9.01 -11.38 63.48
C ARG A 32 -10.36 -11.98 63.06
N ARG A 33 -10.44 -12.56 61.83
CA ARG A 33 -10.87 -13.95 61.56
C ARG A 33 -10.82 -14.34 60.06
N ALA A 34 -9.79 -15.09 59.66
CA ALA A 34 -9.77 -15.99 58.49
C ALA A 34 -8.63 -17.02 58.75
N ALA A 35 -8.88 -18.20 59.32
CA ALA A 35 -9.57 -19.38 58.75
C ALA A 35 -8.64 -20.31 57.92
N ARG A 36 -8.04 -21.29 58.63
CA ARG A 36 -7.62 -22.67 58.21
C ARG A 36 -6.63 -22.78 57.01
N LEU A 37 -5.43 -23.37 57.17
CA LEU A 37 -5.15 -24.83 57.29
C LEU A 37 -5.75 -25.62 56.10
N HIS A 38 -5.05 -26.51 55.36
CA HIS A 38 -3.70 -27.08 55.52
C HIS A 38 -3.19 -27.71 54.19
N ARG A 39 -2.04 -28.40 54.26
CA ARG A 39 -1.44 -29.37 53.31
C ARG A 39 -2.48 -30.23 52.52
N GLY A 40 -2.25 -30.76 51.31
CA GLY A 40 -1.01 -31.19 50.64
C GLY A 40 -1.04 -32.72 50.38
N SER A 41 -0.26 -33.24 49.41
CA SER A 41 -0.19 -34.66 48.92
C SER A 41 -1.31 -35.08 47.94
N ARG A 42 -1.10 -35.58 46.69
CA ARG A 42 -0.28 -36.66 46.04
C ARG A 42 -1.07 -37.99 45.88
N ARG A 43 -0.84 -38.70 44.75
CA ARG A 43 -1.26 -40.09 44.37
C ARG A 43 -2.72 -40.26 43.91
N ASP A 44 -3.12 -41.21 43.04
CA ASP A 44 -2.45 -42.13 42.07
C ASP A 44 -3.54 -42.50 41.01
N ALA A 45 -3.31 -42.57 39.69
CA ALA A 45 -2.66 -43.62 38.88
C ALA A 45 -3.38 -45.00 38.84
N HIS A 46 -4.30 -45.21 37.88
CA HIS A 46 -4.74 -46.52 37.32
C HIS A 46 -5.76 -46.30 36.17
N ARG A 47 -5.92 -47.13 35.12
CA ARG A 47 -5.12 -48.24 34.54
C ARG A 47 -5.73 -48.62 33.17
N ARG A 48 -4.92 -48.88 32.12
CA ARG A 48 -5.10 -49.92 31.05
C ARG A 48 -6.40 -49.93 30.19
N ASP A 49 -6.50 -50.48 28.97
CA ASP A 49 -5.62 -51.17 28.00
C ASP A 49 -5.86 -50.52 26.60
N GLY A 50 -5.12 -50.72 25.51
CA GLY A 50 -4.10 -51.70 25.17
C GLY A 50 -4.60 -52.73 24.15
N HIS A 51 -4.45 -52.49 22.84
CA HIS A 51 -4.12 -53.54 21.85
C HIS A 51 -3.79 -52.94 20.46
N ALA A 52 -2.71 -53.44 19.85
CA ALA A 52 -2.33 -53.16 18.46
C ALA A 52 -2.84 -54.27 17.52
N LEU A 53 -2.82 -54.04 16.19
CA LEU A 53 -2.07 -54.89 15.22
C LEU A 53 -2.28 -54.49 13.74
N ARG A 54 -1.14 -54.32 13.04
CA ARG A 54 -0.81 -54.72 11.65
C ARG A 54 -1.61 -54.24 10.41
N ARG A 55 -0.86 -53.50 9.58
CA ARG A 55 -0.50 -53.79 8.16
C ARG A 55 -1.59 -54.31 7.19
N ARG A 56 -1.81 -53.57 6.08
CA ARG A 56 -1.33 -53.88 4.69
C ARG A 56 -1.98 -52.93 3.65
N ARG A 57 -1.18 -52.43 2.68
CA ARG A 57 -1.66 -52.08 1.32
C ARG A 57 -1.59 -53.37 0.45
N PRO A 58 -2.42 -53.53 -0.58
CA PRO A 58 -2.00 -53.11 -1.94
C PRO A 58 -3.13 -52.51 -2.82
N CYS A 59 -2.76 -52.09 -4.03
CA CYS A 59 -3.63 -51.45 -5.05
C CYS A 59 -4.38 -52.49 -5.93
N PRO A 60 -4.83 -52.17 -7.17
CA PRO A 60 -6.20 -51.73 -7.48
C PRO A 60 -6.94 -52.69 -8.44
N ARG A 61 -8.27 -52.53 -8.64
CA ARG A 61 -9.00 -53.24 -9.71
C ARG A 61 -10.05 -52.40 -10.46
N ARG A 62 -10.16 -52.72 -11.76
CA ARG A 62 -11.14 -52.24 -12.76
C ARG A 62 -12.46 -53.02 -12.67
N GLY A 63 -13.52 -52.45 -13.25
CA GLY A 63 -14.77 -53.11 -13.65
C GLY A 63 -15.98 -52.27 -13.20
N ARG A 64 -16.62 -51.47 -14.08
CA ARG A 64 -17.52 -51.80 -15.21
C ARG A 64 -18.97 -51.97 -14.73
N ASP A 65 -19.85 -51.10 -15.21
CA ASP A 65 -21.04 -51.38 -16.05
C ASP A 65 -21.78 -50.03 -16.31
N ALA A 66 -22.01 -49.63 -17.57
CA ALA A 66 -23.19 -49.91 -18.42
C ALA A 66 -24.34 -48.89 -18.17
N GLN A 67 -25.07 -48.31 -19.14
CA GLN A 67 -25.18 -48.43 -20.61
C GLN A 67 -25.60 -47.07 -21.23
N ASN A 68 -25.27 -46.81 -22.50
CA ASN A 68 -26.24 -46.48 -23.56
C ASN A 68 -25.57 -46.42 -24.96
N ALA A 69 -26.34 -46.61 -26.03
CA ALA A 69 -25.86 -47.19 -27.30
C ALA A 69 -25.79 -46.23 -28.52
N VAL A 70 -24.70 -46.35 -29.30
CA VAL A 70 -24.60 -46.87 -30.71
C VAL A 70 -25.90 -46.92 -31.56
N PRO A 71 -25.93 -46.71 -32.92
CA PRO A 71 -24.86 -46.51 -33.93
C PRO A 71 -25.02 -45.31 -34.93
N PRO A 72 -24.03 -45.08 -35.84
CA PRO A 72 -24.14 -44.27 -37.08
C PRO A 72 -24.42 -45.15 -38.33
N PRO A 73 -24.53 -44.63 -39.57
CA PRO A 73 -23.33 -44.39 -40.42
C PRO A 73 -23.44 -43.24 -41.47
N PHE A 74 -22.32 -42.80 -42.06
CA PHE A 74 -22.07 -42.82 -43.54
C PHE A 74 -20.63 -42.37 -43.90
N ASP A 75 -20.24 -42.61 -45.16
CA ASP A 75 -18.86 -42.84 -45.65
C ASP A 75 -18.42 -41.86 -46.78
N ARG A 76 -17.14 -41.99 -47.21
CA ARG A 76 -16.37 -41.36 -48.32
C ARG A 76 -15.44 -40.21 -47.87
N GLY A 77 -14.14 -40.21 -48.23
CA GLY A 77 -13.38 -41.20 -49.00
C GLY A 77 -11.85 -40.96 -48.97
N ARG A 78 -11.07 -42.02 -49.23
CA ARG A 78 -9.59 -42.02 -49.21
C ARG A 78 -8.98 -41.56 -50.54
N ARG A 79 -7.73 -41.04 -50.51
CA ARG A 79 -6.51 -41.71 -51.04
C ARG A 79 -5.21 -40.90 -50.83
N ARG A 80 -4.09 -41.62 -50.74
CA ARG A 80 -2.69 -41.11 -50.73
C ARG A 80 -2.03 -41.36 -52.11
N CYS A 81 -0.99 -40.60 -52.47
CA CYS A 81 0.37 -41.07 -52.85
C CYS A 81 1.18 -40.09 -53.76
N ARG A 82 2.25 -39.49 -53.20
CA ARG A 82 3.72 -39.54 -53.55
C ARG A 82 4.24 -39.62 -55.04
N PRO A 83 5.55 -39.41 -55.36
CA PRO A 83 6.01 -38.21 -56.10
C PRO A 83 6.93 -38.43 -57.33
N HIS A 84 7.20 -37.38 -58.13
CA HIS A 84 8.40 -37.10 -58.98
C HIS A 84 8.16 -35.75 -59.73
N GLY A 85 9.13 -34.94 -60.23
CA GLY A 85 10.60 -34.91 -60.10
C GLY A 85 11.25 -33.88 -61.07
N ARG A 86 12.50 -33.45 -60.78
CA ARG A 86 13.52 -32.77 -61.66
C ARG A 86 13.28 -31.33 -62.18
N GLY A 87 14.33 -30.48 -62.11
CA GLY A 87 14.52 -29.30 -63.01
C GLY A 87 15.17 -28.03 -62.42
N GLN A 88 16.50 -27.87 -62.55
CA GLN A 88 17.25 -26.59 -62.45
C GLN A 88 18.02 -26.34 -63.79
N PRO A 89 18.89 -25.32 -63.99
CA PRO A 89 18.65 -23.85 -63.99
C PRO A 89 19.37 -23.10 -65.16
N ARG A 90 18.93 -21.88 -65.57
CA ARG A 90 19.73 -20.86 -66.31
C ARG A 90 19.20 -19.45 -65.96
N ARG A 91 19.97 -18.41 -65.56
CA ARG A 91 21.14 -17.66 -66.10
C ARG A 91 20.83 -16.69 -67.27
N GLY A 92 21.20 -15.41 -67.08
CA GLY A 92 21.31 -14.33 -68.10
C GLY A 92 20.36 -13.14 -67.83
N SER A 93 20.76 -11.96 -67.30
CA SER A 93 21.72 -10.92 -67.76
C SER A 93 21.21 -10.02 -68.90
N GLY A 94 20.96 -8.72 -68.63
CA GLY A 94 20.58 -7.75 -69.67
C GLY A 94 20.47 -6.29 -69.19
N ARG A 95 21.53 -5.48 -69.38
CA ARG A 95 21.56 -4.02 -69.13
C ARG A 95 20.66 -3.24 -70.10
N ARG A 96 20.18 -2.05 -69.69
CA ARG A 96 20.28 -0.80 -70.50
C ARG A 96 20.17 0.49 -69.65
N ARG A 97 20.72 1.59 -70.17
CA ARG A 97 20.92 2.92 -69.53
C ARG A 97 20.23 4.04 -70.33
N ARG A 98 19.92 5.18 -69.67
CA ARG A 98 20.03 6.62 -70.07
C ARG A 98 19.58 7.46 -68.84
N ARG A 99 20.35 8.41 -68.25
CA ARG A 99 20.78 9.78 -68.67
C ARG A 99 19.59 10.73 -68.97
N CYS A 100 19.53 12.00 -68.54
CA CYS A 100 20.56 13.01 -68.12
C CYS A 100 20.24 13.65 -66.73
N GLY A 101 21.18 14.20 -65.96
CA GLY A 101 21.69 15.61 -66.00
C GLY A 101 21.07 16.43 -64.83
N VAL A 102 21.50 17.61 -64.34
CA VAL A 102 22.68 18.53 -64.40
C VAL A 102 22.59 19.41 -63.10
N GLY A 103 23.59 20.00 -62.42
CA GLY A 103 25.07 20.04 -62.51
C GLY A 103 25.65 21.30 -61.82
N GLY A 104 26.81 21.25 -61.13
CA GLY A 104 27.41 22.38 -60.39
C GLY A 104 28.75 22.04 -59.70
N ARG A 105 29.74 22.94 -59.69
CA ARG A 105 31.13 22.76 -59.17
C ARG A 105 31.54 23.86 -58.17
N ARG A 106 32.58 23.58 -57.35
CA ARG A 106 33.53 24.43 -56.54
C ARG A 106 33.55 23.97 -55.08
N GLY A 107 34.65 23.85 -54.33
CA GLY A 107 36.11 23.70 -54.59
C GLY A 107 36.65 22.57 -53.65
N LEU A 108 37.84 21.99 -53.84
CA LEU A 108 39.13 22.47 -53.29
C LEU A 108 39.01 22.91 -51.81
N ASP A 109 39.69 22.30 -50.83
CA ASP A 109 41.00 21.61 -50.87
C ASP A 109 41.06 20.25 -50.13
N ARG A 110 42.14 19.49 -50.41
CA ARG A 110 42.60 18.33 -49.63
C ARG A 110 43.99 18.65 -49.09
N GLU A 111 44.15 18.57 -47.78
CA GLU A 111 45.42 18.15 -47.17
C GLU A 111 45.14 16.89 -46.34
N GLU A 112 45.86 15.82 -46.67
CA GLU A 112 45.80 14.52 -46.00
C GLU A 112 47.09 14.34 -45.17
N GLU A 113 46.99 14.43 -43.84
CA GLU A 113 48.04 13.90 -42.94
C GLU A 113 47.72 12.43 -42.58
N PRO A 114 48.64 11.48 -42.81
CA PRO A 114 48.44 10.07 -42.44
C PRO A 114 48.99 9.74 -41.04
N GLY A 115 48.13 9.73 -40.02
CA GLY A 115 48.40 9.22 -38.68
C GLY A 115 47.71 7.87 -38.39
N PRO A 116 48.36 6.89 -37.73
CA PRO A 116 47.88 5.50 -37.75
C PRO A 116 46.75 5.18 -36.76
N THR A 117 45.84 4.29 -37.18
CA THR A 117 44.93 3.51 -36.32
C THR A 117 43.87 4.29 -35.50
N GLY A 118 43.34 5.38 -36.04
CA GLY A 118 42.09 5.98 -35.55
C GLY A 118 40.85 5.12 -35.83
N ARG A 119 40.61 4.06 -35.05
CA ARG A 119 39.26 3.46 -34.97
C ARG A 119 38.33 4.53 -34.42
N ALA A 120 37.51 5.13 -35.27
CA ALA A 120 36.42 6.01 -34.87
C ALA A 120 35.49 5.23 -33.93
N ARG A 121 35.71 5.36 -32.62
CA ARG A 121 34.82 4.83 -31.61
C ARG A 121 33.53 5.60 -31.77
N VAL A 122 32.56 4.97 -32.44
CA VAL A 122 31.16 5.38 -32.38
C VAL A 122 30.77 5.26 -30.91
N VAL A 123 30.98 6.34 -30.17
CA VAL A 123 30.41 6.51 -28.84
C VAL A 123 28.91 6.42 -29.09
N PRO A 124 28.21 5.38 -28.61
CA PRO A 124 26.76 5.34 -28.76
C PRO A 124 26.25 6.61 -28.10
N ARG A 125 25.55 7.45 -28.89
CA ARG A 125 24.83 8.60 -28.35
C ARG A 125 24.10 8.10 -27.12
N SER A 126 24.28 8.78 -25.99
CA SER A 126 23.62 8.44 -24.74
C SER A 126 22.15 8.23 -25.04
N VAL A 127 21.72 6.96 -25.02
CA VAL A 127 20.32 6.60 -25.24
C VAL A 127 19.62 7.27 -24.09
N ARG A 128 18.92 8.38 -24.38
CA ARG A 128 18.20 9.15 -23.39
C ARG A 128 17.11 8.21 -22.90
N ARG A 129 17.37 7.55 -21.77
CA ARG A 129 16.56 6.48 -21.19
C ARG A 129 15.19 7.08 -20.87
N THR A 130 14.28 7.01 -21.82
CA THR A 130 12.88 7.32 -21.59
C THR A 130 12.36 6.27 -20.62
N PRO A 131 11.85 6.66 -19.43
CA PRO A 131 11.17 5.70 -18.57
C PRO A 131 10.03 5.07 -19.38
N LEU A 132 9.79 3.77 -19.20
CA LEU A 132 8.79 3.02 -19.98
C LEU A 132 7.35 3.49 -19.70
N PHE A 133 7.17 4.24 -18.61
CA PHE A 133 5.92 4.86 -18.21
C PHE A 133 6.17 6.34 -17.85
N SER A 134 5.17 7.19 -18.06
CA SER A 134 5.17 8.57 -17.58
C SER A 134 5.29 8.60 -16.05
N ASP A 135 5.97 9.61 -15.49
CA ASP A 135 6.04 9.80 -14.02
C ASP A 135 4.64 9.85 -13.36
N SER A 136 3.62 10.26 -14.13
CA SER A 136 2.19 10.21 -13.78
C SER A 136 1.72 8.88 -13.22
N ILE A 137 2.19 7.72 -13.73
CA ILE A 137 1.73 6.41 -13.22
C ILE A 137 2.22 6.18 -11.78
N ILE A 138 3.43 6.63 -11.45
CA ILE A 138 4.03 6.45 -10.13
C ILE A 138 3.25 7.28 -9.10
N TRP A 139 2.92 8.52 -9.48
CA TRP A 139 2.04 9.40 -8.69
C TRP A 139 0.63 8.82 -8.53
N TYR A 140 0.03 8.24 -9.57
CA TYR A 140 -1.24 7.53 -9.45
C TYR A 140 -1.15 6.35 -8.46
N LEU A 141 -0.17 5.46 -8.61
CA LEU A 141 0.00 4.27 -7.76
C LEU A 141 0.27 4.64 -6.30
N PHE A 142 0.94 5.77 -6.07
CA PHE A 142 1.22 6.32 -4.74
C PHE A 142 -0.01 6.99 -4.12
N LEU A 143 -0.58 7.99 -4.80
CA LEU A 143 -1.68 8.81 -4.29
C LEU A 143 -3.02 8.06 -4.26
N GLY A 144 -3.29 7.24 -5.27
CA GLY A 144 -4.46 6.35 -5.32
C GLY A 144 -4.39 5.23 -4.28
N GLY A 145 -3.25 4.56 -4.17
CA GLY A 145 -3.02 3.51 -3.18
C GLY A 145 -3.00 4.05 -1.75
N GLY A 146 -2.14 5.02 -1.45
CA GLY A 146 -2.02 5.66 -0.14
C GLY A 146 -3.28 6.41 0.30
N GLY A 147 -3.99 7.06 -0.64
CA GLY A 147 -5.31 7.65 -0.40
C GLY A 147 -6.35 6.60 0.00
N ALA A 148 -6.45 5.50 -0.74
CA ALA A 148 -7.32 4.38 -0.37
C ALA A 148 -6.94 3.74 0.97
N GLY A 149 -5.65 3.66 1.28
CA GLY A 149 -5.12 3.25 2.58
C GLY A 149 -5.56 4.19 3.72
N ALA A 150 -5.46 5.51 3.53
CA ALA A 150 -5.92 6.49 4.50
C ALA A 150 -7.43 6.36 4.78
N VAL A 151 -8.26 6.21 3.73
CA VAL A 151 -9.70 5.93 3.89
C VAL A 151 -9.94 4.65 4.68
N THR A 152 -9.21 3.59 4.35
CA THR A 152 -9.33 2.27 5.00
C THR A 152 -8.97 2.34 6.47
N VAL A 153 -7.86 3.02 6.83
CA VAL A 153 -7.42 3.22 8.21
C VAL A 153 -8.41 4.09 8.99
N LEU A 154 -8.93 5.18 8.42
CA LEU A 154 -9.90 6.06 9.06
C LEU A 154 -11.25 5.36 9.30
N ALA A 155 -11.77 4.65 8.28
CA ALA A 155 -13.01 3.89 8.39
C ALA A 155 -12.86 2.71 9.39
N LEU A 156 -11.70 2.03 9.41
CA LEU A 156 -11.40 1.00 10.40
C LEU A 156 -11.30 1.57 11.82
N CYS A 157 -10.76 2.78 11.98
CA CYS A 157 -10.77 3.48 13.27
C CYS A 157 -12.20 3.82 13.75
N ASP A 158 -13.10 4.30 12.88
CA ASP A 158 -14.48 4.56 13.30
C ASP A 158 -15.25 3.24 13.58
N LEU A 159 -15.06 2.19 12.77
CA LEU A 159 -15.68 0.86 12.97
C LEU A 159 -15.23 0.15 14.27
N LEU A 160 -13.93 0.02 14.49
CA LEU A 160 -13.39 -0.72 15.64
C LEU A 160 -13.74 -0.05 16.98
N PHE A 161 -13.80 1.28 16.98
CA PHE A 161 -13.93 2.07 18.20
C PHE A 161 -15.32 2.66 18.39
N GLY A 162 -16.13 2.61 17.33
CA GLY A 162 -17.55 2.88 17.31
C GLY A 162 -17.85 4.23 17.95
N ARG A 163 -17.47 5.32 17.28
CA ARG A 163 -17.74 6.70 17.73
C ARG A 163 -19.20 6.90 18.14
N TRP A 164 -20.09 6.19 17.44
CA TRP A 164 -21.55 6.18 17.62
C TRP A 164 -22.11 4.92 18.32
N SER A 165 -21.25 4.02 18.80
CA SER A 165 -21.67 2.73 19.36
C SER A 165 -22.13 2.87 20.81
N LYS A 166 -23.41 2.56 21.08
CA LYS A 166 -24.01 2.48 22.44
C LYS A 166 -23.50 1.28 23.27
N ARG A 167 -22.26 0.83 23.08
CA ARG A 167 -21.68 -0.25 23.92
C ARG A 167 -21.30 0.30 25.29
N PRO A 168 -21.53 -0.45 26.39
CA PRO A 168 -21.18 -0.01 27.73
C PRO A 168 -19.67 0.25 27.83
N GLY A 169 -19.28 1.35 28.49
CA GLY A 169 -17.91 1.87 28.48
C GLY A 169 -16.82 0.97 29.08
N ARG A 170 -17.16 -0.24 29.54
CA ARG A 170 -16.24 -1.24 30.10
C ARG A 170 -15.46 -2.02 29.03
N GLU A 171 -15.93 -2.03 27.78
CA GLU A 171 -15.27 -2.73 26.65
C GLU A 171 -14.51 -1.77 25.70
N ARG A 172 -14.59 -0.45 25.91
CA ARG A 172 -13.84 0.52 25.09
C ARG A 172 -12.36 0.54 25.50
N LEU A 173 -11.46 0.31 24.55
CA LEU A 173 -10.02 0.48 24.78
C LEU A 173 -9.72 1.94 25.17
N ALA A 174 -8.80 2.16 26.11
CA ALA A 174 -8.65 3.48 26.74
C ALA A 174 -8.26 4.64 25.77
N TRP A 175 -7.75 4.33 24.58
CA TRP A 175 -7.47 5.29 23.51
C TRP A 175 -8.72 5.79 22.78
N THR A 176 -9.84 5.06 22.78
CA THR A 176 -11.01 5.38 21.96
C THR A 176 -11.80 6.60 22.44
N GLN A 177 -11.58 7.06 23.67
CA GLN A 177 -12.17 8.28 24.22
C GLN A 177 -11.56 9.56 23.59
N GLN A 178 -10.47 9.43 22.82
CA GLN A 178 -9.70 10.55 22.24
C GLN A 178 -9.99 10.77 20.74
N LEU A 179 -10.98 10.05 20.17
CA LEU A 179 -11.35 10.19 18.75
C LEU A 179 -12.32 11.36 18.55
N SER A 180 -11.78 12.49 18.10
CA SER A 180 -12.51 13.74 17.91
C SER A 180 -13.12 13.88 16.50
N THR A 181 -14.15 14.73 16.35
CA THR A 181 -14.64 15.13 15.02
C THR A 181 -13.57 15.78 14.14
N PRO A 182 -12.77 16.77 14.60
CA PRO A 182 -11.73 17.38 13.79
C PRO A 182 -10.63 16.41 13.33
N PHE A 183 -10.30 15.36 14.10
CA PHE A 183 -9.42 14.27 13.64
C PHE A 183 -9.92 13.63 12.33
N PHE A 184 -11.19 13.19 12.30
CA PHE A 184 -11.78 12.57 11.12
C PHE A 184 -11.91 13.55 9.94
N VAL A 185 -12.27 14.81 10.20
CA VAL A 185 -12.32 15.84 9.15
C VAL A 185 -10.96 16.02 8.49
N ARG A 186 -9.89 16.23 9.27
CA ARG A 186 -8.53 16.38 8.73
C ARG A 186 -8.08 15.12 7.99
N GLY A 187 -8.34 13.93 8.55
CA GLY A 187 -8.04 12.66 7.92
C GLY A 187 -8.71 12.48 6.55
N TYR A 188 -10.04 12.67 6.47
CA TYR A 188 -10.78 12.52 5.21
C TYR A 188 -10.43 13.60 4.19
N LEU A 189 -10.03 14.80 4.61
CA LEU A 189 -9.49 15.83 3.71
C LEU A 189 -8.15 15.41 3.09
N PHE A 190 -7.20 14.87 3.87
CA PHE A 190 -5.95 14.33 3.33
C PHE A 190 -6.20 13.14 2.40
N ALA A 191 -7.04 12.19 2.81
CA ALA A 191 -7.38 11.01 2.03
C ALA A 191 -8.09 11.36 0.71
N GLY A 192 -9.06 12.27 0.76
CA GLY A 192 -9.78 12.77 -0.41
C GLY A 192 -8.88 13.56 -1.36
N GLY A 193 -8.01 14.43 -0.83
CA GLY A 193 -7.02 15.16 -1.62
C GLY A 193 -6.06 14.22 -2.37
N ALA A 194 -5.52 13.21 -1.68
CA ALA A 194 -4.68 12.19 -2.29
C ALA A 194 -5.43 11.40 -3.38
N LEU A 195 -6.66 10.93 -3.11
CA LEU A 195 -7.46 10.20 -4.10
C LEU A 195 -7.82 11.04 -5.33
N VAL A 196 -8.17 12.32 -5.16
CA VAL A 196 -8.48 13.22 -6.27
C VAL A 196 -7.23 13.48 -7.12
N LEU A 197 -6.09 13.78 -6.50
CA LEU A 197 -4.82 13.97 -7.22
C LEU A 197 -4.37 12.68 -7.93
N GLY A 198 -4.47 11.52 -7.28
CA GLY A 198 -4.16 10.23 -7.90
C GLY A 198 -5.07 9.89 -9.08
N THR A 199 -6.37 10.17 -8.96
CA THR A 199 -7.33 9.99 -10.07
C THR A 199 -7.04 10.96 -11.21
N LEU A 200 -6.63 12.20 -10.92
CA LEU A 200 -6.19 13.16 -11.93
C LEU A 200 -4.90 12.71 -12.63
N CYS A 201 -3.91 12.18 -11.91
CA CYS A 201 -2.70 11.59 -12.50
C CYS A 201 -3.04 10.44 -13.45
N LEU A 202 -4.00 9.57 -13.09
CA LEU A 202 -4.48 8.51 -13.97
C LEU A 202 -5.21 9.05 -15.21
N LEU A 203 -6.03 10.10 -15.05
CA LEU A 203 -6.72 10.75 -16.17
C LEU A 203 -5.76 11.47 -17.13
N LEU A 204 -4.61 11.96 -16.65
CA LEU A 204 -3.56 12.56 -17.47
C LEU A 204 -2.68 11.53 -18.17
N ASP A 205 -2.49 10.35 -17.58
CA ASP A 205 -1.77 9.23 -18.21
C ASP A 205 -2.66 8.50 -19.24
N LEU A 206 -3.98 8.47 -19.02
CA LEU A 206 -4.96 8.17 -20.07
C LEU A 206 -4.95 9.30 -21.11
N ALA A 207 -4.21 9.10 -22.20
CA ALA A 207 -4.14 10.03 -23.34
C ALA A 207 -5.49 10.44 -23.98
N HIS A 208 -6.61 9.86 -23.53
CA HIS A 208 -7.98 10.06 -23.98
C HIS A 208 -8.89 9.87 -22.73
N PRO A 209 -9.11 10.91 -21.90
CA PRO A 209 -9.82 10.78 -20.61
C PRO A 209 -11.27 10.32 -20.76
N GLU A 210 -11.91 10.57 -21.90
CA GLU A 210 -13.23 10.04 -22.26
C GLU A 210 -13.31 8.51 -22.19
N ARG A 211 -12.19 7.80 -22.36
CA ARG A 211 -12.14 6.33 -22.23
C ARG A 211 -12.46 5.86 -20.81
N PHE A 212 -12.19 6.67 -19.78
CA PHE A 212 -12.59 6.35 -18.41
C PHE A 212 -14.12 6.30 -18.28
N LEU A 213 -14.83 7.25 -18.91
CA LEU A 213 -16.30 7.24 -18.96
C LEU A 213 -16.82 6.03 -19.75
N TYR A 214 -16.21 5.71 -20.90
CA TYR A 214 -16.58 4.50 -21.66
C TYR A 214 -16.41 3.21 -20.84
N VAL A 215 -15.35 3.07 -20.03
CA VAL A 215 -15.13 1.91 -19.15
C VAL A 215 -16.16 1.82 -18.02
N LEU A 216 -16.64 2.97 -17.50
CA LEU A 216 -17.69 3.02 -16.47
C LEU A 216 -19.10 2.77 -17.03
N LEU A 217 -19.39 3.20 -18.27
CA LEU A 217 -20.70 3.03 -18.91
C LEU A 217 -20.85 1.68 -19.63
N TYR A 218 -19.77 1.11 -20.15
CA TYR A 218 -19.75 -0.16 -20.88
C TYR A 218 -18.79 -1.16 -20.19
N PRO A 219 -19.21 -1.77 -19.08
CA PRO A 219 -18.36 -2.67 -18.30
C PRO A 219 -17.96 -3.90 -19.11
N THR A 220 -16.65 -4.17 -19.15
CA THR A 220 -16.10 -5.45 -19.63
C THR A 220 -15.59 -6.27 -18.45
N ALA A 221 -15.44 -7.57 -18.62
CA ALA A 221 -14.82 -8.45 -17.63
C ALA A 221 -13.29 -8.29 -17.58
N SER A 222 -12.83 -7.05 -17.35
CA SER A 222 -11.42 -6.67 -17.30
C SER A 222 -11.02 -6.18 -15.91
N VAL A 223 -9.74 -6.36 -15.57
CA VAL A 223 -9.17 -5.86 -14.30
C VAL A 223 -9.16 -4.33 -14.24
N LEU A 224 -8.97 -3.66 -15.38
CA LEU A 224 -9.09 -2.20 -15.49
C LEU A 224 -10.49 -1.71 -15.10
N THR A 225 -11.54 -2.39 -15.59
CA THR A 225 -12.94 -2.11 -15.23
C THR A 225 -13.18 -2.33 -13.73
N PHE A 226 -12.72 -3.45 -13.16
CA PHE A 226 -12.80 -3.69 -11.71
C PHE A 226 -12.14 -2.57 -10.89
N GLY A 227 -10.94 -2.16 -11.29
CA GLY A 227 -10.20 -1.08 -10.65
C GLY A 227 -10.89 0.28 -10.72
N SER A 228 -11.47 0.63 -11.87
CA SER A 228 -12.22 1.88 -12.02
C SER A 228 -13.45 1.94 -11.09
N TYR A 229 -14.18 0.83 -10.91
CA TYR A 229 -15.29 0.78 -9.97
C TYR A 229 -14.80 0.79 -8.51
N ALA A 230 -13.75 0.04 -8.16
CA ALA A 230 -13.18 0.04 -6.81
C ALA A 230 -12.67 1.44 -6.39
N LEU A 231 -11.94 2.12 -7.28
CA LEU A 231 -11.45 3.49 -7.06
C LEU A 231 -12.61 4.47 -6.93
N SER A 232 -13.58 4.43 -7.86
CA SER A 232 -14.75 5.33 -7.83
C SER A 232 -15.61 5.13 -6.58
N ALA A 233 -15.82 3.88 -6.15
CA ALA A 233 -16.52 3.56 -4.91
C ALA A 233 -15.75 4.07 -3.68
N THR A 234 -14.42 3.95 -3.67
CA THR A 234 -13.56 4.47 -2.59
C THR A 234 -13.64 6.00 -2.51
N VAL A 235 -13.57 6.70 -3.64
CA VAL A 235 -13.78 8.16 -3.72
C VAL A 235 -15.17 8.54 -3.20
N ALA A 236 -16.24 7.88 -3.66
CA ALA A 236 -17.61 8.15 -3.22
C ALA A 236 -17.78 7.94 -1.70
N CYS A 237 -17.22 6.86 -1.15
CA CYS A 237 -17.23 6.62 0.30
C CYS A 237 -16.43 7.69 1.07
N THR A 238 -15.30 8.14 0.54
CA THR A 238 -14.48 9.22 1.14
C THR A 238 -15.26 10.53 1.21
N VAL A 239 -15.93 10.90 0.11
CA VAL A 239 -16.76 12.11 0.06
C VAL A 239 -17.95 11.99 1.01
N ALA A 240 -18.61 10.83 1.07
CA ALA A 240 -19.73 10.60 1.98
C ALA A 240 -19.31 10.69 3.47
N LEU A 241 -18.24 9.98 3.87
CA LEU A 241 -17.75 9.98 5.25
C LEU A 241 -17.16 11.35 5.64
N GLY A 242 -16.44 12.01 4.73
CA GLY A 242 -15.94 13.38 4.90
C GLY A 242 -17.08 14.39 5.07
N ALA A 243 -18.14 14.31 4.27
CA ALA A 243 -19.32 15.16 4.40
C ALA A 243 -20.05 14.92 5.74
N ILE A 244 -20.20 13.67 6.18
CA ILE A 244 -20.78 13.33 7.49
C ILE A 244 -19.92 13.86 8.64
N ALA A 245 -18.59 13.84 8.49
CA ALA A 245 -17.66 14.40 9.47
C ALA A 245 -17.71 15.94 9.53
N LEU A 246 -17.92 16.61 8.39
CA LEU A 246 -18.02 18.08 8.28
C LEU A 246 -19.37 18.65 8.71
N PHE A 247 -20.47 18.14 8.16
CA PHE A 247 -21.82 18.66 8.39
C PHE A 247 -22.52 18.05 9.62
N GLY A 248 -21.93 17.00 10.19
CA GLY A 248 -22.42 16.32 11.39
C GLY A 248 -23.50 15.27 11.13
N SER A 249 -23.50 14.22 11.95
CA SER A 249 -24.36 13.04 11.80
C SER A 249 -25.83 13.24 12.25
N ALA A 250 -26.31 14.47 12.43
CA ALA A 250 -27.58 14.73 13.13
C ALA A 250 -28.84 14.16 12.44
N ARG A 251 -28.75 13.83 11.14
CA ARG A 251 -29.85 13.24 10.34
C ARG A 251 -29.54 11.85 9.76
N THR A 252 -28.29 11.37 9.89
CA THR A 252 -27.85 10.11 9.27
C THR A 252 -27.97 8.93 10.24
N PRO A 253 -28.70 7.85 9.89
CA PRO A 253 -28.85 6.71 10.77
C PRO A 253 -27.52 5.96 10.91
N LEU A 254 -27.18 5.56 12.14
CA LEU A 254 -25.89 4.95 12.48
C LEU A 254 -25.61 3.63 11.76
N ALA A 255 -26.66 2.92 11.33
CA ALA A 255 -26.53 1.72 10.50
C ALA A 255 -25.98 2.05 9.11
N LEU A 256 -26.44 3.16 8.49
CA LEU A 256 -25.96 3.59 7.17
C LEU A 256 -24.48 4.01 7.23
N ILE A 257 -24.07 4.73 8.29
CA ILE A 257 -22.66 5.11 8.49
C ILE A 257 -21.77 3.86 8.52
N LYS A 258 -22.13 2.86 9.34
CA LYS A 258 -21.39 1.59 9.42
C LYS A 258 -21.35 0.82 8.09
N VAL A 259 -22.44 0.84 7.32
CA VAL A 259 -22.45 0.23 5.99
C VAL A 259 -21.47 0.96 5.06
N ILE A 260 -21.47 2.29 5.05
CA ILE A 260 -20.52 3.09 4.26
C ILE A 260 -19.08 2.83 4.73
N GLU A 261 -18.81 2.76 6.02
CA GLU A 261 -17.47 2.44 6.56
C GLU A 261 -16.99 1.03 6.15
N VAL A 262 -17.85 0.01 6.24
CA VAL A 262 -17.50 -1.37 5.81
C VAL A 262 -17.25 -1.44 4.31
N VAL A 263 -18.07 -0.74 3.51
CA VAL A 263 -17.87 -0.61 2.07
C VAL A 263 -16.57 0.16 1.78
N ALA A 264 -16.26 1.21 2.52
CA ALA A 264 -15.03 1.99 2.39
C ALA A 264 -13.78 1.14 2.69
N VAL A 265 -13.81 0.30 3.73
CA VAL A 265 -12.72 -0.65 4.03
C VAL A 265 -12.58 -1.70 2.92
N ALA A 266 -13.69 -2.26 2.42
CA ALA A 266 -13.66 -3.26 1.35
C ALA A 266 -13.15 -2.68 0.01
N CYS A 267 -13.71 -1.56 -0.44
CA CYS A 267 -13.33 -0.88 -1.68
C CYS A 267 -11.93 -0.27 -1.60
N GLY A 268 -11.55 0.30 -0.44
CA GLY A 268 -10.22 0.84 -0.21
C GLY A 268 -9.15 -0.26 -0.25
N THR A 269 -9.41 -1.41 0.41
CA THR A 269 -8.54 -2.59 0.32
C THR A 269 -8.45 -3.13 -1.10
N ALA A 270 -9.58 -3.24 -1.81
CA ALA A 270 -9.59 -3.65 -3.22
C ALA A 270 -8.78 -2.69 -4.11
N THR A 271 -8.88 -1.37 -3.88
CA THR A 271 -8.13 -0.35 -4.61
C THR A 271 -6.62 -0.46 -4.34
N MET A 272 -6.21 -0.60 -3.07
CA MET A 272 -4.80 -0.81 -2.70
C MET A 272 -4.20 -2.03 -3.40
N VAL A 273 -4.85 -3.19 -3.29
CA VAL A 273 -4.38 -4.44 -3.94
C VAL A 273 -4.39 -4.30 -5.47
N TYR A 274 -5.44 -3.68 -6.03
CA TYR A 274 -5.56 -3.43 -7.47
C TYR A 274 -4.38 -2.63 -8.03
N THR A 275 -3.86 -1.61 -7.33
CA THR A 275 -2.69 -0.85 -7.82
C THR A 275 -1.46 -1.74 -8.09
N GLY A 276 -1.22 -2.75 -7.25
CA GLY A 276 -0.14 -3.73 -7.49
C GLY A 276 -0.49 -4.79 -8.54
N VAL A 277 -1.75 -5.24 -8.60
CA VAL A 277 -2.22 -6.18 -9.62
C VAL A 277 -2.16 -5.57 -11.03
N LEU A 278 -2.41 -4.26 -11.17
CA LEU A 278 -2.30 -3.54 -12.44
C LEU A 278 -0.88 -3.65 -13.03
N LEU A 279 0.17 -3.42 -12.23
CA LEU A 279 1.55 -3.63 -12.68
C LEU A 279 1.81 -5.10 -13.05
N ALA A 280 1.34 -6.03 -12.22
CA ALA A 280 1.54 -7.47 -12.45
C ALA A 280 0.90 -7.95 -13.78
N GLN A 281 -0.21 -7.35 -14.21
CA GLN A 281 -0.86 -7.67 -15.49
C GLN A 281 -0.23 -6.99 -16.70
N ILE A 282 0.40 -5.83 -16.53
CA ILE A 282 1.12 -5.16 -17.62
C ILE A 282 2.33 -6.01 -18.07
N GLY A 283 2.96 -6.75 -17.16
CA GLY A 283 3.72 -7.97 -17.47
C GLY A 283 5.06 -7.81 -18.24
N PHE A 284 5.45 -6.62 -18.66
CA PHE A 284 6.69 -6.40 -19.44
C PHE A 284 7.99 -6.46 -18.62
N ILE A 285 7.91 -6.29 -17.30
CA ILE A 285 9.06 -6.27 -16.38
C ILE A 285 8.98 -7.54 -15.50
N PRO A 286 9.96 -8.48 -15.56
CA PRO A 286 9.98 -9.70 -14.76
C PRO A 286 9.52 -9.56 -13.30
N LEU A 287 10.05 -8.56 -12.60
CA LEU A 287 9.76 -8.25 -11.19
C LEU A 287 8.28 -7.94 -10.89
N TRP A 288 7.47 -7.59 -11.89
CA TRP A 288 6.04 -7.32 -11.69
C TRP A 288 5.20 -8.59 -11.61
N GLY A 289 5.65 -9.70 -12.21
CA GLY A 289 4.95 -10.98 -12.19
C GLY A 289 4.98 -11.74 -10.86
N SER A 290 5.42 -11.11 -9.77
CA SER A 290 5.48 -11.73 -8.45
C SER A 290 4.17 -11.57 -7.68
N PRO A 291 3.59 -12.65 -7.11
CA PRO A 291 2.36 -12.58 -6.33
C PRO A 291 2.49 -11.79 -5.02
N LEU A 292 3.72 -11.49 -4.58
CA LEU A 292 3.99 -10.67 -3.40
C LEU A 292 3.95 -9.16 -3.69
N LEU A 293 4.00 -8.72 -4.95
CA LEU A 293 3.98 -7.29 -5.29
C LEU A 293 2.68 -6.58 -4.84
N PRO A 294 1.46 -7.13 -5.08
CA PRO A 294 0.23 -6.51 -4.58
C PRO A 294 0.16 -6.45 -3.04
N VAL A 295 0.78 -7.43 -2.35
CA VAL A 295 0.86 -7.44 -0.88
C VAL A 295 1.77 -6.33 -0.40
N LEU A 296 2.95 -6.18 -1.01
CA LEU A 296 3.92 -5.13 -0.69
C LEU A 296 3.30 -3.72 -0.90
N PHE A 297 2.62 -3.51 -2.02
CA PHE A 297 1.93 -2.24 -2.30
C PHE A 297 0.76 -1.99 -1.34
N ALA A 298 0.05 -3.02 -0.90
CA ALA A 298 -1.01 -2.88 0.11
C ALA A 298 -0.45 -2.52 1.50
N CYS A 299 0.62 -3.17 1.96
CA CYS A 299 1.31 -2.84 3.21
C CYS A 299 1.82 -1.39 3.20
N SER A 300 2.51 -0.99 2.13
CA SER A 300 3.00 0.38 1.93
C SER A 300 1.87 1.42 1.90
N SER A 301 0.77 1.10 1.21
CA SER A 301 -0.44 1.96 1.18
C SER A 301 -1.08 2.12 2.57
N LEU A 302 -1.09 1.05 3.38
CA LEU A 302 -1.59 1.08 4.75
C LEU A 302 -0.71 1.92 5.67
N SER A 303 0.62 1.83 5.58
CA SER A 303 1.55 2.67 6.36
C SER A 303 1.36 4.15 6.01
N VAL A 304 1.31 4.51 4.72
CA VAL A 304 0.93 5.87 4.28
C VAL A 304 -0.44 6.29 4.85
N GLY A 305 -1.42 5.37 4.91
CA GLY A 305 -2.72 5.63 5.53
C GLY A 305 -2.66 5.91 7.03
N VAL A 306 -1.81 5.19 7.77
CA VAL A 306 -1.56 5.44 9.20
C VAL A 306 -0.81 6.75 9.42
N ALA A 307 0.17 7.08 8.57
CA ALA A 307 0.86 8.38 8.59
C ALA A 307 -0.12 9.54 8.34
N CYS A 308 -1.08 9.42 7.42
CA CYS A 308 -2.15 10.39 7.23
C CYS A 308 -3.07 10.51 8.47
N ALA A 309 -3.37 9.40 9.15
CA ALA A 309 -4.12 9.44 10.41
C ALA A 309 -3.31 10.10 11.55
N LEU A 310 -2.02 9.83 11.65
CA LEU A 310 -1.10 10.49 12.61
C LEU A 310 -1.05 12.01 12.37
N ALA A 311 -0.95 12.45 11.12
CA ALA A 311 -1.07 13.86 10.74
C ALA A 311 -2.44 14.47 11.10
N GLY A 312 -3.52 13.70 10.96
CA GLY A 312 -4.86 14.09 11.39
C GLY A 312 -5.01 14.23 12.91
N ALA A 313 -4.29 13.44 13.70
CA ALA A 313 -4.25 13.52 15.17
C ALA A 313 -3.31 14.60 15.70
N TRP A 314 -2.30 14.97 14.91
CA TRP A 314 -1.21 15.87 15.28
C TRP A 314 -1.62 17.14 16.06
N PRO A 315 -2.63 17.94 15.64
CA PRO A 315 -2.97 19.18 16.31
C PRO A 315 -3.53 18.99 17.73
N GLU A 316 -4.03 17.80 18.05
CA GLU A 316 -4.60 17.42 19.35
C GLU A 316 -3.68 16.45 20.10
N ALA A 317 -2.38 16.41 19.77
CA ALA A 317 -1.41 15.46 20.31
C ALA A 317 -1.35 15.41 21.85
N ALA A 318 -1.51 16.56 22.52
CA ALA A 318 -1.54 16.65 23.98
C ALA A 318 -2.72 15.89 24.60
N GLU A 319 -3.88 15.90 23.95
CA GLU A 319 -5.11 15.25 24.42
C GLU A 319 -5.25 13.82 23.90
N THR A 320 -4.60 13.49 22.77
CA THR A 320 -4.74 12.23 22.03
C THR A 320 -3.56 11.26 22.20
N GLY A 321 -2.71 11.46 23.21
CA GLY A 321 -1.46 10.71 23.37
C GLY A 321 -1.57 9.17 23.45
N ARG A 322 -2.75 8.58 23.77
CA ARG A 322 -2.94 7.11 23.67
C ARG A 322 -3.28 6.68 22.23
N LEU A 323 -4.08 7.47 21.52
CA LEU A 323 -4.34 7.27 20.08
C LEU A 323 -3.04 7.35 19.28
N MET A 324 -2.22 8.39 19.51
CA MET A 324 -0.92 8.54 18.84
C MET A 324 0.01 7.33 19.05
N ARG A 325 0.15 6.84 20.29
CA ARG A 325 0.97 5.64 20.57
C ARG A 325 0.42 4.38 19.91
N THR A 326 -0.90 4.28 19.73
CA THR A 326 -1.52 3.13 19.07
C THR A 326 -1.29 3.18 17.56
N LEU A 327 -1.44 4.37 16.95
CA LEU A 327 -1.19 4.59 15.53
C LEU A 327 0.31 4.44 15.19
N SER A 328 1.23 5.04 15.96
CA SER A 328 2.68 4.86 15.78
C SER A 328 3.13 3.40 15.92
N ARG A 329 2.56 2.64 16.88
CA ARG A 329 2.80 1.19 16.97
C ARG A 329 2.25 0.41 15.76
N ALA A 330 1.14 0.86 15.19
CA ALA A 330 0.58 0.25 13.99
C ALA A 330 1.43 0.57 12.75
N ASP A 331 1.96 1.80 12.65
CA ASP A 331 2.86 2.22 11.57
C ASP A 331 4.18 1.44 11.62
N ALA A 332 4.86 1.43 12.77
CA ALA A 332 6.06 0.62 13.00
C ALA A 332 5.84 -0.88 12.69
N ALA A 333 4.66 -1.44 13.00
CA ALA A 333 4.31 -2.82 12.68
C ALA A 333 4.07 -3.03 11.17
N LEU A 334 3.48 -2.05 10.47
CA LEU A 334 3.30 -2.08 9.02
C LEU A 334 4.62 -1.92 8.28
N ILE A 335 5.52 -1.02 8.73
CA ILE A 335 6.89 -0.84 8.21
C ILE A 335 7.70 -2.13 8.39
N ALA A 336 7.62 -2.78 9.56
CA ALA A 336 8.25 -4.07 9.79
C ALA A 336 7.68 -5.18 8.89
N CYS A 337 6.36 -5.18 8.67
CA CYS A 337 5.69 -6.10 7.74
C CYS A 337 6.14 -5.84 6.29
N GLU A 338 6.21 -4.58 5.86
CA GLU A 338 6.69 -4.15 4.54
C GLU A 338 8.13 -4.61 4.29
N ALA A 339 9.02 -4.46 5.28
CA ALA A 339 10.39 -4.98 5.20
C ALA A 339 10.43 -6.51 5.07
N VAL A 340 9.61 -7.26 5.82
CA VAL A 340 9.53 -8.73 5.72
C VAL A 340 8.97 -9.16 4.35
N VAL A 341 7.92 -8.52 3.87
CA VAL A 341 7.32 -8.80 2.55
C VAL A 341 8.29 -8.44 1.42
N LEU A 342 9.06 -7.36 1.55
CA LEU A 342 10.12 -6.97 0.62
C LEU A 342 11.21 -8.04 0.54
N ILE A 343 11.73 -8.50 1.69
CA ILE A 343 12.75 -9.55 1.74
C ILE A 343 12.20 -10.84 1.11
N ALA A 344 10.97 -11.24 1.45
CA ALA A 344 10.33 -12.41 0.86
C ALA A 344 10.12 -12.28 -0.66
N TYR A 345 9.75 -11.09 -1.14
CA TYR A 345 9.60 -10.75 -2.56
C TYR A 345 10.93 -10.88 -3.32
N LEU A 346 12.02 -10.32 -2.80
CA LEU A 346 13.34 -10.41 -3.42
C LEU A 346 13.89 -11.84 -3.43
N VAL A 347 13.72 -12.60 -2.33
CA VAL A 347 14.12 -14.01 -2.24
C VAL A 347 13.30 -14.88 -3.20
N LEU A 348 11.99 -14.66 -3.31
CA LEU A 348 11.12 -15.38 -4.24
C LEU A 348 11.51 -15.09 -5.70
N ALA A 349 11.71 -13.82 -6.03
CA ALA A 349 12.10 -13.38 -7.36
C ALA A 349 13.46 -13.99 -7.79
N ALA A 350 14.49 -13.86 -6.95
CA ALA A 350 15.83 -14.37 -7.25
C ALA A 350 15.89 -15.91 -7.28
N GLY A 351 15.33 -16.58 -6.26
CA GLY A 351 15.51 -18.01 -6.04
C GLY A 351 14.49 -18.91 -6.76
N VAL A 352 13.21 -18.52 -6.80
CA VAL A 352 12.12 -19.38 -7.32
C VAL A 352 11.70 -18.96 -8.73
N GLN A 353 11.61 -17.66 -9.00
CA GLN A 353 11.19 -17.15 -10.31
C GLN A 353 12.36 -17.01 -11.30
N GLY A 354 13.61 -17.28 -10.88
CA GLY A 354 14.80 -17.20 -11.73
C GLY A 354 15.20 -15.77 -12.12
N GLN A 355 14.66 -14.75 -11.44
CA GLN A 355 14.83 -13.34 -11.76
C GLN A 355 16.05 -12.73 -11.05
N GLY A 356 17.12 -13.51 -10.87
CA GLY A 356 18.33 -13.11 -10.13
C GLY A 356 18.95 -11.81 -10.66
N ALA A 357 19.18 -11.72 -11.96
CA ALA A 357 19.70 -10.52 -12.62
C ALA A 357 18.80 -9.28 -12.44
N ALA A 358 17.50 -9.48 -12.28
CA ALA A 358 16.55 -8.40 -12.07
C ALA A 358 16.61 -7.86 -10.62
N VAL A 359 16.75 -8.76 -9.64
CA VAL A 359 17.02 -8.41 -8.25
C VAL A 359 18.40 -7.76 -8.10
N GLU A 360 19.41 -8.26 -8.81
CA GLU A 360 20.76 -7.67 -8.85
C GLU A 360 20.75 -6.25 -9.43
N ALA A 361 20.01 -6.00 -10.52
CA ALA A 361 19.83 -4.66 -11.08
C ALA A 361 19.15 -3.68 -10.10
N LEU A 362 18.23 -4.15 -9.26
CA LEU A 362 17.61 -3.33 -8.21
C LEU A 362 18.56 -3.06 -7.03
N LEU A 363 19.35 -4.06 -6.61
CA LEU A 363 20.20 -3.99 -5.41
C LEU A 363 21.61 -3.41 -5.66
N GLN A 364 22.13 -3.52 -6.88
CA GLN A 364 23.50 -3.15 -7.26
C GLN A 364 23.60 -2.38 -8.60
N GLY A 365 22.49 -2.22 -9.32
CA GLY A 365 22.47 -1.47 -10.58
C GLY A 365 22.59 0.06 -10.40
N PRO A 366 22.53 0.83 -11.51
CA PRO A 366 22.78 2.27 -11.49
C PRO A 366 21.89 3.07 -10.52
N GLU A 367 20.64 2.63 -10.30
CA GLU A 367 19.68 3.30 -9.41
C GLU A 367 19.58 2.66 -8.01
N ALA A 368 20.49 1.74 -7.66
CA ALA A 368 20.50 1.08 -6.35
C ALA A 368 20.64 2.07 -5.18
N TRP A 369 21.23 3.24 -5.41
CA TRP A 369 21.30 4.32 -4.42
C TRP A 369 19.90 4.85 -4.04
N VAL A 370 18.94 4.88 -4.97
CA VAL A 370 17.54 5.25 -4.71
C VAL A 370 16.86 4.20 -3.84
N PHE A 371 17.12 2.92 -4.12
CA PHE A 371 16.60 1.81 -3.30
C PHE A 371 17.18 1.83 -1.88
N TRP A 372 18.51 1.88 -1.73
CA TRP A 372 19.15 1.79 -0.41
C TRP A 372 19.01 3.06 0.43
N ILE A 373 19.21 4.25 -0.15
CA ILE A 373 19.16 5.51 0.60
C ILE A 373 17.71 6.03 0.65
N GLY A 374 17.04 6.09 -0.50
CA GLY A 374 15.68 6.64 -0.62
C GLY A 374 14.61 5.75 0.02
N PHE A 375 14.57 4.45 -0.31
CA PHE A 375 13.56 3.55 0.25
C PHE A 375 14.00 2.90 1.57
N VAL A 376 15.10 2.15 1.62
CA VAL A 376 15.50 1.43 2.84
C VAL A 376 15.91 2.39 3.96
N GLY A 377 16.78 3.36 3.67
CA GLY A 377 17.24 4.36 4.65
C GLY A 377 16.13 5.31 5.10
N VAL A 378 15.63 6.13 4.16
CA VAL A 378 14.66 7.20 4.45
C VAL A 378 13.22 6.68 4.62
N GLY A 379 12.84 5.60 3.94
CA GLY A 379 11.46 5.06 3.99
C GLY A 379 11.20 3.98 5.03
N LEU A 380 12.20 3.18 5.44
CA LEU A 380 12.02 2.10 6.43
C LEU A 380 12.78 2.37 7.74
N VAL A 381 14.09 2.60 7.67
CA VAL A 381 14.95 2.71 8.87
C VAL A 381 14.69 4.01 9.64
N LEU A 382 14.63 5.15 8.95
CA LEU A 382 14.45 6.45 9.59
C LEU A 382 13.08 6.61 10.28
N PRO A 383 11.92 6.26 9.67
CA PRO A 383 10.63 6.36 10.36
C PRO A 383 10.53 5.39 11.54
N LEU A 384 11.02 4.15 11.40
CA LEU A 384 11.04 3.17 12.48
C LEU A 384 11.91 3.63 13.67
N ALA A 385 13.03 4.31 13.41
CA ALA A 385 13.85 4.92 14.45
C ALA A 385 13.14 6.10 15.14
N LEU A 386 12.39 6.92 14.40
CA LEU A 386 11.58 8.01 14.94
C LEU A 386 10.41 7.51 15.80
N ASP A 387 9.73 6.43 15.37
CA ASP A 387 8.70 5.75 16.15
C ASP A 387 9.27 5.13 17.44
N ALA A 388 10.44 4.49 17.38
CA ALA A 388 11.13 3.97 18.55
C ALA A 388 11.52 5.10 19.53
N ALA A 389 12.03 6.23 19.01
CA ALA A 389 12.34 7.41 19.80
C ALA A 389 11.08 8.06 20.40
N PHE A 390 9.95 8.09 19.69
CA PHE A 390 8.65 8.52 20.22
C PHE A 390 8.15 7.58 21.32
N ALA A 391 8.29 6.27 21.14
CA ALA A 391 7.92 5.28 22.15
C ALA A 391 8.73 5.42 23.46
N ALA A 392 9.99 5.84 23.36
CA ALA A 392 10.88 6.08 24.50
C ALA A 392 10.65 7.46 25.18
N THR A 393 10.51 8.53 24.40
CA THR A 393 10.45 9.91 24.91
C THR A 393 9.03 10.44 25.15
N GLY A 394 8.04 9.89 24.43
CA GLY A 394 6.70 10.48 24.32
C GLY A 394 6.66 11.83 23.59
N ALA A 395 7.78 12.31 23.05
CA ALA A 395 7.89 13.60 22.38
C ALA A 395 7.14 13.55 21.05
N SER A 396 5.94 14.13 21.04
CA SER A 396 5.04 14.11 19.89
C SER A 396 5.75 14.55 18.61
N SER A 397 6.62 15.57 18.65
CA SER A 397 7.27 16.17 17.46
C SER A 397 7.99 15.16 16.57
N LEU A 398 8.48 14.05 17.12
CA LEU A 398 9.09 12.95 16.36
C LEU A 398 8.12 12.30 15.36
N VAL A 399 6.84 12.16 15.74
CA VAL A 399 5.77 11.65 14.87
C VAL A 399 5.51 12.60 13.70
N ALA A 400 5.47 13.91 13.95
CA ALA A 400 5.30 14.91 12.90
C ALA A 400 6.45 14.90 11.88
N VAL A 401 7.66 14.58 12.33
CA VAL A 401 8.85 14.41 11.48
C VAL A 401 8.85 13.05 10.77
N ALA A 402 8.29 11.99 11.37
CA ALA A 402 8.22 10.67 10.74
C ALA A 402 7.26 10.60 9.54
N VAL A 403 6.07 11.21 9.65
CA VAL A 403 5.04 11.23 8.61
C VAL A 403 5.56 11.55 7.19
N PRO A 404 6.29 12.66 6.93
CA PRO A 404 6.79 12.96 5.60
C PRO A 404 7.81 11.92 5.10
N PHE A 405 8.60 11.30 5.98
CA PHE A 405 9.54 10.25 5.60
C PHE A 405 8.83 8.94 5.21
N VAL A 406 7.73 8.57 5.87
CA VAL A 406 6.86 7.45 5.46
C VAL A 406 6.25 7.69 4.07
N LEU A 407 5.73 8.90 3.84
CA LEU A 407 5.19 9.31 2.54
C LEU A 407 6.26 9.23 1.42
N VAL A 408 7.45 9.77 1.68
CA VAL A 408 8.59 9.73 0.75
C VAL A 408 9.07 8.29 0.51
N GLY A 409 9.11 7.45 1.55
CA GLY A 409 9.42 6.02 1.44
C GLY A 409 8.44 5.25 0.56
N GLY A 410 7.14 5.43 0.79
CA GLY A 410 6.09 4.81 -0.02
C GLY A 410 6.13 5.25 -1.49
N PHE A 411 6.52 6.49 -1.77
CA PHE A 411 6.79 6.94 -3.15
C PHE A 411 8.03 6.26 -3.73
N PHE A 412 9.16 6.24 -2.99
CA PHE A 412 10.40 5.62 -3.47
C PHE A 412 10.28 4.12 -3.71
N LEU A 413 9.50 3.37 -2.91
CA LEU A 413 9.18 1.96 -3.21
C LEU A 413 8.61 1.82 -4.63
N ARG A 414 7.56 2.58 -4.93
CA ARG A 414 6.84 2.51 -6.21
C ARG A 414 7.72 3.00 -7.35
N TYR A 415 8.49 4.06 -7.12
CA TYR A 415 9.48 4.56 -8.07
C TYR A 415 10.52 3.48 -8.40
N CYS A 416 11.11 2.83 -7.40
CA CYS A 416 12.09 1.77 -7.59
C CYS A 416 11.49 0.63 -8.42
N ILE A 417 10.32 0.09 -8.03
CA ILE A 417 9.67 -1.03 -8.74
C ILE A 417 9.29 -0.67 -10.19
N VAL A 418 8.84 0.56 -10.45
CA VAL A 418 8.43 0.97 -11.80
C VAL A 418 9.63 1.27 -12.71
N ASN A 419 10.70 1.85 -12.16
CA ASN A 419 11.90 2.24 -12.92
C ASN A 419 13.05 1.21 -12.88
N VAL A 420 12.83 -0.05 -12.48
CA VAL A 420 13.87 -1.09 -12.64
C VAL A 420 14.10 -1.35 -14.13
N GLN A 421 15.15 -0.74 -14.67
CA GLN A 421 15.59 -0.96 -16.04
C GLN A 421 16.61 -2.10 -16.09
N PHE A 422 16.20 -3.23 -16.67
CA PHE A 422 17.12 -4.30 -17.04
C PHE A 422 17.88 -3.90 -18.32
N VAL A 423 19.18 -4.19 -18.35
CA VAL A 423 20.09 -3.98 -19.48
C VAL A 423 20.43 -5.32 -20.11
#